data_AF-A0A6A4KHE4-F1
#
_entry.id   AF-A0A6A4KHE4-F1
#
_cell.length_a   1.000
_cell.length_b   1.000
_cell.length_c   1.000
_cell.angle_alpha   90.00
_cell.angle_beta   90.00
_cell.angle_gamma   90.00
#
_symmetry.space_group_name_H-M   'P 1'
#
loop_
_entity.id
_entity.type
_entity.pdbx_description
1 polymer ?
#
loop_
_entity_poly.entity_id
_entity_poly.type
_entity_poly.pdbx_seq_one_letter_code
_entity_poly.pdbx_strand_id
1 'polypeptide(L)'
;MAFHLMVCCLVCVTILCVCHSADCAPSAPSWPPHPSPLEPTNTCNTSSEVLKLCQRCAVKSQSKIVYPLCCDGMEEAREWCNEYLNFGVHYSPS
;
A
#
# COMPACT_ATOMS: atom_id res chain seq x y z
N MET A 1 -45.13 25.27 -10.23
CA MET A 1 -44.77 23.84 -10.37
C MET A 1 -43.39 23.66 -11.01
N ALA A 2 -43.10 24.24 -12.18
CA ALA A 2 -41.79 24.10 -12.85
C ALA A 2 -40.58 24.63 -12.05
N PHE A 3 -40.73 25.71 -11.29
CA PHE A 3 -39.65 26.29 -10.47
C PHE A 3 -39.18 25.34 -9.35
N HIS A 4 -40.11 24.67 -8.68
CA HIS A 4 -39.78 23.68 -7.65
C HIS A 4 -39.05 22.47 -8.22
N LEU A 5 -39.43 22.01 -9.43
CA LEU A 5 -38.75 20.91 -10.11
C LEU A 5 -37.31 21.28 -10.49
N MET A 6 -37.09 22.51 -10.97
CA MET A 6 -35.75 23.00 -11.31
C MET A 6 -34.84 23.08 -10.07
N VAL A 7 -35.36 23.59 -8.94
CA VAL A 7 -34.61 23.67 -7.68
C VAL A 7 -34.27 22.28 -7.16
N CYS A 8 -35.20 21.32 -7.20
CA CYS A 8 -34.93 19.93 -6.82
C CYS A 8 -33.84 19.30 -7.68
N CYS A 9 -33.87 19.49 -9.00
CA CYS A 9 -32.84 18.96 -9.89
C CYS A 9 -31.45 19.52 -9.57
N LEU A 10 -31.34 20.83 -9.32
CA LEU A 10 -30.07 21.46 -8.98
C LEU A 10 -29.50 20.93 -7.67
N VAL A 11 -30.34 20.74 -6.64
CA VAL A 11 -29.93 20.18 -5.36
C VAL A 11 -29.50 18.72 -5.49
N CYS A 12 -30.21 17.91 -6.29
CA CYS A 12 -29.81 16.53 -6.52
C CYS A 12 -28.46 16.41 -7.23
N VAL A 13 -28.22 17.25 -8.25
CA VAL A 13 -26.95 17.25 -9.00
C VAL A 13 -25.78 17.66 -8.10
N THR A 14 -25.94 18.70 -7.27
CA THR A 14 -24.87 19.13 -6.37
C THR A 14 -24.52 18.08 -5.33
N ILE A 15 -25.51 17.38 -4.77
CA ILE A 15 -25.27 16.27 -3.82
C ILE A 15 -24.51 15.14 -4.50
N LEU A 16 -24.90 14.73 -5.71
CA LEU A 16 -24.21 13.68 -6.47
C LEU A 16 -22.77 14.03 -6.82
N CYS A 17 -22.49 15.31 -7.12
CA CYS A 17 -21.13 15.80 -7.37
C CYS A 17 -20.26 15.78 -6.11
N VAL A 18 -20.81 16.16 -4.95
CA VAL A 18 -20.10 16.14 -3.66
C VAL A 18 -19.82 14.71 -3.20
N CYS A 19 -20.74 13.77 -3.44
CA CYS A 19 -20.50 12.36 -3.11
C CYS A 19 -19.37 11.75 -3.95
N HIS A 20 -19.27 12.09 -5.24
CA HIS A 20 -18.17 11.59 -6.10
C HIS A 20 -16.80 12.16 -5.75
N SER A 21 -16.73 13.35 -5.15
CA SER A 21 -15.46 13.96 -4.77
C SER A 21 -14.98 13.52 -3.38
N ALA A 22 -15.78 12.76 -2.63
CA ALA A 22 -15.43 12.29 -1.28
C ALA A 22 -14.42 11.12 -1.27
N ASP A 23 -14.09 10.52 -2.42
CA ASP A 23 -13.20 9.35 -2.52
C ASP A 23 -11.70 9.67 -2.65
N CYS A 24 -11.25 10.87 -2.29
CA CYS A 24 -9.83 11.25 -2.37
C CYS A 24 -9.26 11.78 -1.06
N ALA A 25 -9.46 11.06 0.05
CA ALA A 25 -8.52 11.14 1.17
C ALA A 25 -7.46 10.04 0.98
N PRO A 26 -6.22 10.36 0.55
CA PRO A 26 -5.14 9.38 0.63
C PRO A 26 -4.99 9.02 2.10
N SER A 27 -5.32 7.77 2.43
CA SER A 27 -5.06 7.23 3.75
C SER A 27 -3.56 7.39 3.98
N ALA A 28 -3.18 8.28 4.89
CA ALA A 28 -1.78 8.41 5.27
C ALA A 28 -1.25 6.99 5.60
N PRO A 29 -0.09 6.58 5.07
CA PRO A 29 0.44 5.25 5.35
C PRO A 29 0.62 5.10 6.86
N SER A 30 -0.22 4.30 7.51
CA SER A 30 -0.14 3.98 8.93
C SER A 30 0.93 2.93 9.20
N TRP A 31 2.15 3.17 8.71
CA TRP A 31 3.28 2.36 9.11
C TRP A 31 3.76 2.88 10.47
N PRO A 32 3.81 2.05 11.52
CA PRO A 32 4.53 2.42 12.71
C PRO A 32 5.98 2.73 12.31
N PRO A 33 6.60 3.77 12.89
CA PRO A 33 8.01 4.01 12.68
C PRO A 33 8.74 2.73 13.14
N HIS A 34 9.58 2.19 12.25
CA HIS A 34 10.66 1.20 12.45
C HIS A 34 10.56 0.22 13.64
N PRO A 35 10.74 -1.10 13.44
CA PRO A 35 10.78 -2.02 14.57
C PRO A 35 11.91 -1.65 15.54
N SER A 36 11.54 -1.43 16.80
CA SER A 36 12.45 -1.35 17.93
C SER A 36 13.30 -2.64 18.02
N PRO A 37 14.56 -2.53 18.44
CA PRO A 37 15.52 -3.62 18.52
C PRO A 37 15.14 -4.59 19.65
N LEU A 38 14.24 -5.50 19.38
CA LEU A 38 14.04 -6.70 20.17
C LEU A 38 14.21 -7.87 19.19
N GLU A 39 15.46 -8.31 19.09
CA GLU A 39 15.99 -9.27 18.11
C GLU A 39 15.22 -10.60 18.07
N PRO A 40 15.14 -11.18 16.87
CA PRO A 40 15.90 -12.40 16.57
C PRO A 40 16.77 -12.16 15.33
N THR A 41 18.04 -12.60 15.36
CA THR A 41 19.02 -12.67 14.24
C THR A 41 18.53 -12.14 12.88
N ASN A 42 18.38 -10.83 12.74
CA ASN A 42 17.77 -10.26 11.55
C ASN A 42 18.82 -10.23 10.44
N THR A 43 18.77 -11.15 9.48
CA THR A 43 19.58 -11.08 8.25
C THR A 43 19.36 -9.77 7.47
N CYS A 44 18.26 -9.07 7.72
CA CYS A 44 18.03 -7.72 7.22
C CYS A 44 19.02 -6.67 7.76
N ASN A 45 19.53 -6.82 8.99
CA ASN A 45 20.41 -5.83 9.59
C ASN A 45 21.86 -5.96 9.07
N THR A 46 22.24 -7.13 8.57
CA THR A 46 23.56 -7.41 8.01
C THR A 46 23.68 -7.06 6.53
N SER A 47 22.58 -7.04 5.78
CA SER A 47 22.57 -6.68 4.36
C SER A 47 21.56 -5.56 4.07
N SER A 48 22.09 -4.37 3.75
CA SER A 48 21.28 -3.21 3.34
C SER A 48 20.39 -3.51 2.11
N GLU A 49 20.82 -4.43 1.24
CA GLU A 49 20.04 -4.83 0.07
C GLU A 49 18.82 -5.66 0.43
N VAL A 50 18.98 -6.61 1.37
CA VAL A 50 17.89 -7.43 1.89
C VAL A 50 16.88 -6.56 2.64
N LEU A 51 17.35 -5.60 3.44
CA LEU A 51 16.49 -4.63 4.13
C LEU A 51 15.62 -3.84 3.14
N LYS A 52 16.23 -3.29 2.08
CA LYS A 52 15.51 -2.53 1.05
C LYS A 52 14.50 -3.39 0.29
N LEU A 53 14.83 -4.65 0.01
CA LEU A 53 13.93 -5.60 -0.63
C LEU A 53 12.70 -5.85 0.25
N CYS A 54 12.91 -6.28 1.49
CA CYS A 54 11.83 -6.62 2.42
C CYS A 54 10.95 -5.41 2.75
N GLN A 55 11.54 -4.22 2.90
CA GLN A 55 10.79 -2.98 3.12
C GLN A 55 9.90 -2.64 1.91
N ARG A 56 10.44 -2.67 0.68
CA ARG A 56 9.64 -2.41 -0.53
C ARG A 56 8.52 -3.43 -0.71
N CYS A 57 8.82 -4.70 -0.45
CA CYS A 57 7.88 -5.80 -0.56
C CYS A 57 6.71 -5.67 0.43
N ALA A 58 6.98 -5.31 1.69
CA ALA A 58 5.95 -5.09 2.70
C ALA A 58 5.05 -3.90 2.34
N VAL A 59 5.62 -2.81 1.82
CA VAL A 59 4.86 -1.65 1.35
C VAL A 59 3.94 -2.03 0.19
N LYS A 60 4.44 -2.76 -0.81
CA LYS A 60 3.67 -3.09 -2.02
C LYS A 60 2.60 -4.16 -1.77
N SER A 61 2.90 -5.15 -0.95
CA SER A 61 1.94 -6.20 -0.56
C SER A 61 0.91 -5.73 0.47
N GLN A 62 1.15 -4.58 1.11
CA GLN A 62 0.35 -4.03 2.21
C GLN A 62 0.19 -5.01 3.39
N SER A 63 1.06 -6.00 3.49
CA SER A 63 0.97 -7.08 4.46
C SER A 63 2.01 -6.91 5.56
N LYS A 64 1.54 -6.87 6.80
CA LYS A 64 2.39 -6.65 7.99
C LYS A 64 3.26 -7.86 8.34
N ILE A 65 2.92 -9.06 7.86
CA ILE A 65 3.67 -10.30 8.12
C ILE A 65 4.84 -10.50 7.13
N VAL A 66 4.79 -9.86 5.96
CA VAL A 66 5.79 -10.04 4.90
C VAL A 66 7.17 -9.53 5.31
N TYR A 67 7.23 -8.43 6.06
CA TYR A 67 8.51 -7.86 6.51
C TYR A 67 9.31 -8.83 7.40
N PRO A 68 8.78 -9.33 8.54
CA PRO A 68 9.51 -10.28 9.37
C PRO A 68 9.81 -11.60 8.65
N LEU A 69 8.88 -12.14 7.86
CA LEU A 69 9.11 -13.37 7.08
C LEU A 69 10.28 -13.22 6.08
N CYS A 70 10.33 -12.10 5.36
CA CYS A 70 11.39 -11.80 4.40
C CYS A 70 12.75 -11.60 5.09
N CYS A 71 12.76 -10.94 6.26
CA CYS A 71 13.97 -10.71 7.03
C CYS A 71 14.53 -11.99 7.65
N ASP A 72 13.67 -12.90 8.10
CA ASP A 72 14.06 -14.20 8.65
C ASP A 72 14.29 -15.26 7.55
N GLY A 73 13.96 -14.94 6.29
CA GLY A 73 14.09 -15.87 5.17
C GLY A 73 13.17 -17.08 5.27
N MET A 74 12.07 -16.95 6.02
CA MET A 74 11.09 -18.02 6.22
C MET A 74 10.17 -18.16 5.01
N GLU A 75 9.69 -19.38 4.78
CA GLU A 75 8.65 -19.67 3.78
C GLU A 75 8.98 -19.15 2.35
N GLU A 76 10.27 -19.15 1.97
CA GLU A 76 10.74 -18.61 0.68
C GLU A 76 10.32 -17.14 0.45
N ALA A 77 9.95 -16.42 1.50
CA ALA A 77 9.38 -15.07 1.42
C ALA A 77 10.33 -14.06 0.77
N ARG A 78 11.65 -14.30 0.83
CA ARG A 78 12.66 -13.47 0.17
C ARG A 78 12.65 -13.64 -1.35
N GLU A 79 12.48 -14.86 -1.83
CA GLU A 79 12.37 -15.16 -3.26
C GLU A 79 11.02 -14.68 -3.78
N TRP A 80 9.95 -14.97 -3.04
CA TRP A 80 8.64 -14.41 -3.32
C TRP A 80 8.66 -12.89 -3.40
N CYS A 81 9.34 -12.19 -2.49
CA CYS A 81 9.47 -10.73 -2.55
C CYS A 81 10.23 -10.25 -3.80
N ASN A 82 11.27 -10.97 -4.23
CA ASN A 82 11.95 -10.65 -5.48
C ASN A 82 11.00 -10.82 -6.67
N GLU A 83 10.30 -11.95 -6.75
CA GLU A 83 9.36 -12.21 -7.85
C GLU A 83 8.20 -11.23 -7.84
N TYR A 84 7.56 -11.02 -6.69
CA TYR A 84 6.41 -10.13 -6.51
C TYR A 84 6.72 -8.68 -6.85
N LEU A 85 7.91 -8.19 -6.50
CA LEU A 85 8.34 -6.83 -6.86
C LEU A 85 8.69 -6.70 -8.34
N ASN A 86 9.23 -7.76 -8.95
CA ASN A 86 9.55 -7.82 -10.38
C ASN A 86 8.36 -8.24 -11.26
N PHE A 87 7.26 -8.68 -10.64
CA PHE A 87 6.04 -9.05 -11.33
C PHE A 87 5.42 -7.80 -11.97
N GLY A 88 5.41 -7.77 -13.30
CA GLY A 88 4.97 -6.61 -14.08
C GLY A 88 6.07 -5.75 -14.71
N VAL A 89 7.37 -6.04 -14.52
CA VAL A 89 8.45 -5.35 -15.28
C VAL A 89 8.41 -5.72 -16.78
N HIS A 90 7.84 -6.88 -17.13
CA HIS A 90 7.53 -7.26 -18.51
C HIS A 90 6.19 -6.68 -19.04
N TYR A 91 5.39 -6.04 -18.19
CA TYR A 91 4.07 -5.47 -18.55
C TYR A 91 3.85 -4.04 -18.03
N SER A 92 4.93 -3.33 -17.71
CA SER A 92 4.92 -1.91 -17.38
C SER A 92 5.92 -1.23 -18.31
N PRO A 93 5.47 -0.41 -19.27
CA PRO A 93 6.40 0.34 -20.09
C PRO A 93 7.09 1.39 -19.22
N SER A 94 8.43 1.38 -19.27
CA SER A 94 9.42 2.38 -18.77
C SER A 94 9.92 2.19 -17.35
#